data_AF-A0A7R8X212-F1
#
_entry.id   AF-A0A7R8X212-F1
#
_cell.length_a   1.000
_cell.length_b   1.000
_cell.length_c   1.000
_cell.angle_alpha   90.00
_cell.angle_beta   90.00
_cell.angle_gamma   90.00
#
_symmetry.space_group_name_H-M   'P 1'
#
loop_
_entity.id
_entity.type
_entity.pdbx_description
1 polymer ?
#
loop_
_entity_poly.entity_id
_entity_poly.type
_entity_poly.pdbx_seq_one_letter_code
_entity_poly.pdbx_strand_id
1 'polypeptide(L)'
;ALIDAGIARVVSPLADHDTRVSGRGFDMLRAAGIAVDIGPMATEAARDHRGFFLATLQNRPLLTLKLASSFDGRIATDTGESQWITGPQARRMVHGLRASHDAVMIGAGTARADDPTLTVRDMGITRQPVRVVVSRMLDIPLSGQLAQTAADVPLWLCHGPDADPMLIK
;
A
#
# COMPACT_ATOMS: atom_id res chain seq x y z
N ALA A 1 -1.90 16.44 -26.85
CA ALA A 1 -1.44 15.03 -26.99
C ALA A 1 -2.41 14.19 -27.80
N LEU A 2 -3.55 13.74 -27.25
CA LEU A 2 -4.49 12.86 -27.99
C LEU A 2 -5.14 13.54 -29.19
N ILE A 3 -5.52 14.82 -29.06
CA ILE A 3 -6.04 15.63 -30.18
C ILE A 3 -4.99 15.77 -31.28
N ASP A 4 -3.77 16.17 -30.92
CA ASP A 4 -2.65 16.34 -31.86
C ASP A 4 -2.27 15.02 -32.56
N ALA A 5 -2.50 13.88 -31.89
CA ALA A 5 -2.28 12.55 -32.45
C ALA A 5 -3.34 12.15 -33.50
N GLY A 6 -4.41 12.92 -33.67
CA GLY A 6 -5.42 12.70 -34.71
C GLY A 6 -6.25 11.42 -34.55
N ILE A 7 -6.42 10.93 -33.32
CA ILE A 7 -7.21 9.72 -33.07
C ILE A 7 -8.70 9.96 -33.33
N ALA A 8 -9.39 8.96 -33.88
CA ALA A 8 -10.82 9.08 -34.20
C ALA A 8 -11.74 8.79 -33.01
N ARG A 9 -11.28 7.98 -32.04
CA ARG A 9 -12.11 7.51 -30.92
C ARG A 9 -11.30 7.28 -29.65
N VAL A 10 -11.88 7.64 -28.52
CA VAL A 10 -11.41 7.32 -27.16
C VAL A 10 -12.49 6.51 -26.45
N VAL A 11 -12.08 5.42 -25.80
CA VAL A 11 -12.94 4.63 -24.92
C VAL A 11 -12.32 4.66 -23.53
N SER A 12 -13.06 5.17 -22.54
CA SER A 12 -12.62 5.24 -21.15
C SER A 12 -13.53 4.41 -20.25
N PRO A 13 -13.01 3.61 -19.31
CA PRO A 13 -13.86 2.88 -18.38
C PRO A 13 -14.54 3.80 -17.37
N LEU A 14 -13.88 4.88 -16.97
CA LEU A 14 -14.32 5.78 -15.90
C LEU A 14 -14.20 7.24 -16.33
N ALA A 15 -15.03 8.08 -15.72
CA ALA A 15 -14.82 9.52 -15.70
C ALA A 15 -14.01 9.92 -14.46
N ASP A 16 -13.33 11.06 -14.53
CA ASP A 16 -12.65 11.61 -13.35
C ASP A 16 -13.68 11.99 -12.28
N HIS A 17 -13.37 11.69 -11.02
CA HIS A 17 -14.20 12.03 -9.87
C HIS A 17 -13.77 13.34 -9.18
N ASP A 18 -12.63 13.91 -9.56
CA ASP A 18 -12.18 15.21 -9.08
C ASP A 18 -13.03 16.34 -9.68
N THR A 19 -13.82 16.98 -8.82
CA THR A 19 -14.77 18.04 -9.20
C THR A 19 -14.10 19.25 -9.86
N ARG A 20 -12.78 19.43 -9.69
CA ARG A 20 -12.03 20.54 -10.29
C ARG A 20 -11.86 20.38 -11.81
N VAL A 21 -11.81 19.13 -12.29
CA VAL A 21 -11.43 18.81 -13.67
C VAL A 21 -12.38 17.82 -14.37
N SER A 22 -13.29 17.19 -13.65
CA SER A 22 -14.21 16.18 -14.18
C SER A 22 -14.94 16.66 -15.44
N GLY A 23 -14.99 15.79 -16.45
CA GLY A 23 -15.64 16.03 -17.74
C GLY A 23 -14.84 16.88 -18.74
N ARG A 24 -14.02 17.83 -18.28
CA ARG A 24 -13.33 18.81 -19.16
C ARG A 24 -12.50 18.16 -20.26
N GLY A 25 -11.74 17.11 -19.92
CA GLY A 25 -10.92 16.40 -20.90
C GLY A 25 -11.74 15.72 -21.98
N PHE A 26 -12.88 15.12 -21.63
CA PHE A 26 -13.78 14.50 -22.61
C PHE A 26 -14.48 15.54 -23.48
N ASP A 27 -14.83 16.68 -22.92
CA ASP A 27 -15.46 17.76 -23.68
C ASP A 27 -14.48 18.37 -24.69
N MET A 28 -13.20 18.53 -24.32
CA MET A 28 -12.14 18.93 -25.25
C MET A 28 -11.98 17.95 -26.41
N LEU A 29 -12.01 16.64 -26.13
CA LEU A 29 -11.92 15.61 -27.16
C LEU A 29 -13.13 15.65 -28.11
N ARG A 30 -14.35 15.74 -27.56
CA ARG A 30 -15.58 15.84 -28.36
C ARG A 30 -15.60 17.10 -29.23
N ALA A 31 -15.17 18.24 -28.69
CA ALA A 31 -15.08 19.50 -29.44
C ALA A 31 -14.08 19.42 -30.60
N ALA A 32 -13.05 18.58 -30.50
CA ALA A 32 -12.12 18.29 -31.59
C ALA A 32 -12.65 17.24 -32.60
N GLY A 33 -13.91 16.81 -32.50
CA GLY A 33 -14.53 15.84 -33.39
C GLY A 33 -14.21 14.38 -33.07
N ILE A 34 -13.62 14.10 -31.90
CA ILE A 34 -13.24 12.75 -31.47
C ILE A 34 -14.44 12.08 -30.78
N ALA A 35 -14.79 10.86 -31.19
CA ALA A 35 -15.82 10.08 -30.52
C ALA A 35 -15.35 9.62 -29.13
N VAL A 36 -16.19 9.77 -28.10
CA VAL A 36 -15.83 9.42 -26.71
C VAL A 36 -16.91 8.53 -26.11
N ASP A 37 -16.55 7.29 -25.78
CA ASP A 37 -17.40 6.35 -25.03
C ASP A 37 -16.88 6.17 -23.60
N ILE A 38 -17.79 6.16 -22.63
CA ILE A 38 -17.48 6.04 -21.21
C ILE A 38 -18.25 4.87 -20.62
N GLY A 39 -17.60 4.05 -19.79
CA GLY A 39 -18.26 2.98 -19.02
C GLY A 39 -17.89 1.53 -19.35
N PRO A 40 -17.32 1.18 -20.53
CA PRO A 40 -16.87 -0.19 -20.76
C PRO A 40 -15.86 -0.65 -19.69
N MET A 41 -16.10 -1.79 -19.05
CA MET A 41 -15.27 -2.34 -17.95
C MET A 41 -15.10 -1.40 -16.74
N ALA A 42 -16.08 -0.53 -16.47
CA ALA A 42 -16.03 0.39 -15.33
C ALA A 42 -15.81 -0.33 -13.99
N THR A 43 -16.41 -1.50 -13.79
CA THR A 43 -16.29 -2.28 -12.54
C THR A 43 -14.88 -2.79 -12.30
N GLU A 44 -14.23 -3.31 -13.34
CA GLU A 44 -12.85 -3.80 -13.31
C GLU A 44 -11.88 -2.65 -13.07
N ALA A 45 -12.00 -1.56 -13.83
CA ALA A 45 -11.18 -0.38 -13.65
C ALA A 45 -11.34 0.22 -12.23
N ALA A 46 -12.56 0.22 -11.68
CA ALA A 46 -12.81 0.68 -10.32
C ALA A 46 -12.17 -0.22 -9.26
N ARG A 47 -12.08 -1.53 -9.52
CA ARG A 47 -11.36 -2.46 -8.65
C ARG A 47 -9.87 -2.19 -8.65
N ASP A 48 -9.29 -1.97 -9.83
CA ASP A 48 -7.85 -1.68 -9.97
C ASP A 48 -7.46 -0.37 -9.28
N HIS A 49 -8.33 0.64 -9.33
CA HIS A 49 -8.12 1.95 -8.71
C HIS A 49 -8.70 2.07 -7.29
N ARG A 50 -9.14 0.97 -6.67
CA ARG A 50 -9.86 1.02 -5.38
C ARG A 50 -9.09 1.76 -4.29
N GLY A 51 -7.77 1.56 -4.21
CA GLY A 51 -6.91 2.27 -3.25
C GLY A 51 -6.94 3.78 -3.46
N PHE A 52 -6.79 4.22 -4.72
CA PHE A 52 -6.84 5.62 -5.10
C PHE A 52 -8.21 6.25 -4.78
N PHE A 53 -9.31 5.61 -5.16
CA PHE A 53 -10.66 6.16 -4.92
C PHE A 53 -11.02 6.24 -3.44
N LEU A 54 -10.63 5.25 -2.62
CA LEU A 54 -10.83 5.36 -1.18
C LEU A 54 -10.04 6.53 -0.60
N ALA A 55 -8.79 6.72 -1.04
CA ALA A 55 -7.95 7.81 -0.56
C ALA A 55 -8.50 9.19 -0.96
N THR A 56 -8.89 9.37 -2.22
CA THR A 56 -9.31 10.67 -2.75
C THR A 56 -10.76 11.03 -2.43
N LEU A 57 -11.67 10.04 -2.40
CA LEU A 57 -13.10 10.29 -2.20
C LEU A 57 -13.54 10.14 -0.74
N GLN A 58 -12.85 9.31 0.04
CA GLN A 58 -13.24 8.99 1.41
C GLN A 58 -12.16 9.34 2.45
N ASN A 59 -11.04 9.95 2.03
CA ASN A 59 -9.92 10.29 2.90
C ASN A 59 -9.44 9.12 3.76
N ARG A 60 -9.45 7.90 3.20
CA ARG A 60 -8.99 6.69 3.90
C ARG A 60 -8.25 5.74 2.97
N PRO A 61 -7.24 5.01 3.46
CA PRO A 61 -6.57 4.01 2.64
C PRO A 61 -7.45 2.77 2.42
N LEU A 62 -7.15 2.02 1.35
CA LEU A 62 -7.50 0.61 1.26
C LEU A 62 -6.65 -0.17 2.27
N LEU A 63 -7.30 -0.99 3.10
CA LEU A 63 -6.63 -1.84 4.07
C LEU A 63 -6.77 -3.31 3.68
N THR A 64 -5.64 -4.01 3.72
CA THR A 64 -5.56 -5.45 3.56
C THR A 64 -4.93 -6.05 4.82
N LEU A 65 -5.70 -6.85 5.57
CA LEU A 65 -5.18 -7.64 6.68
C LEU A 65 -4.64 -8.97 6.14
N LYS A 66 -3.36 -9.25 6.38
CA LYS A 66 -2.75 -10.55 6.05
C LYS A 66 -2.44 -11.30 7.34
N LEU A 67 -2.88 -12.55 7.42
CA LEU A 67 -2.58 -13.48 8.51
C LEU A 67 -1.88 -14.73 7.96
N ALA A 68 -0.95 -15.30 8.74
CA ALA A 68 -0.47 -16.66 8.54
C ALA A 68 -0.75 -17.43 9.82
N SER A 69 -1.38 -18.59 9.70
CA SER A 69 -1.71 -19.44 10.82
C SER A 69 -1.45 -20.90 10.50
N SER A 70 -1.23 -21.70 11.54
CA SER A 70 -1.34 -23.15 11.47
C SER A 70 -2.78 -23.55 11.16
N PHE A 71 -2.99 -24.85 10.90
CA PHE A 71 -4.32 -25.40 10.64
C PHE A 71 -5.28 -25.19 11.82
N ASP A 72 -4.79 -25.24 13.06
CA ASP A 72 -5.55 -24.97 14.29
C ASP A 72 -5.64 -23.48 14.65
N GLY A 73 -5.26 -22.58 13.75
CA GLY A 73 -5.47 -21.13 13.89
C GLY A 73 -4.43 -20.39 14.75
N ARG A 74 -3.26 -21.01 15.04
CA ARG A 74 -2.18 -20.39 15.82
C ARG A 74 -1.23 -19.61 14.92
N ILE A 75 -0.71 -18.50 15.43
CA ILE A 75 0.25 -17.64 14.73
C ILE A 75 1.71 -17.80 15.22
N ALA A 76 1.89 -18.57 16.29
CA ALA A 76 3.16 -18.98 16.88
C ALA A 76 2.92 -20.20 17.80
N THR A 77 3.98 -20.93 18.16
CA THR A 77 3.95 -21.91 19.25
C THR A 77 3.74 -21.23 20.61
N ASP A 78 3.55 -22.02 21.68
CA ASP A 78 3.51 -21.51 23.06
C ASP A 78 4.82 -20.86 23.49
N THR A 79 5.95 -21.31 22.93
CA THR A 79 7.28 -20.72 23.08
C THR A 79 7.54 -19.50 22.19
N GLY A 80 6.59 -19.12 21.32
CA GLY A 80 6.68 -17.95 20.46
C GLY A 80 7.33 -18.18 19.10
N GLU A 81 7.65 -19.42 18.74
CA GLU A 81 8.22 -19.76 17.43
C GLU A 81 7.15 -19.63 16.33
N SER A 82 7.39 -18.74 15.36
CA SER A 82 6.43 -18.42 14.28
C SER A 82 7.01 -18.62 12.87
N GLN A 83 8.31 -18.90 12.78
CA GLN A 83 9.06 -19.00 11.53
C GLN A 83 9.47 -20.46 11.25
N TRP A 84 8.96 -21.13 10.21
CA TRP A 84 7.94 -20.70 9.26
C TRP A 84 6.71 -21.59 9.34
N ILE A 85 5.58 -21.00 9.75
CA ILE A 85 4.25 -21.63 9.66
C ILE A 85 3.83 -21.85 8.20
N THR A 86 4.22 -20.97 7.28
CA THR A 86 3.82 -21.02 5.85
C THR A 86 5.01 -21.22 4.91
N GLY A 87 4.77 -21.90 3.78
CA GLY A 87 5.80 -22.23 2.79
C GLY A 87 6.26 -21.06 1.90
N PRO A 88 7.28 -21.28 1.07
CA PRO A 88 7.90 -20.24 0.24
C PRO A 88 6.94 -19.58 -0.76
N GLN A 89 5.98 -20.31 -1.32
CA GLN A 89 4.97 -19.74 -2.24
C GLN A 89 4.09 -18.69 -1.54
N ALA A 90 3.66 -18.97 -0.31
CA ALA A 90 2.90 -18.01 0.50
C ALA A 90 3.73 -16.76 0.82
N ARG A 91 5.03 -16.92 1.11
CA ARG A 91 5.94 -15.79 1.35
C ARG A 91 6.13 -14.93 0.10
N ARG A 92 6.24 -15.54 -1.09
CA ARG A 92 6.29 -14.82 -2.38
C ARG A 92 5.02 -14.02 -2.61
N MET A 93 3.85 -14.59 -2.31
CA MET A 93 2.57 -13.89 -2.41
C MET A 93 2.51 -12.66 -1.47
N VAL A 94 3.01 -12.78 -0.24
CA VAL A 94 3.11 -11.62 0.69
C VAL A 94 4.00 -10.52 0.14
N HIS A 95 5.12 -10.86 -0.52
CA HIS A 95 5.93 -9.86 -1.20
C HIS A 95 5.15 -9.16 -2.33
N GLY A 96 4.31 -9.88 -3.07
CA GLY A 96 3.40 -9.29 -4.05
C GLY A 96 2.38 -8.34 -3.42
N LEU A 97 1.80 -8.70 -2.28
CA LEU A 97 0.92 -7.80 -1.53
C LEU A 97 1.68 -6.53 -1.10
N ARG A 98 2.88 -6.66 -0.54
CA ARG A 98 3.70 -5.49 -0.14
C ARG A 98 4.03 -4.59 -1.34
N ALA A 99 4.30 -5.17 -2.50
CA ALA A 99 4.58 -4.43 -3.74
C ALA A 99 3.36 -3.65 -4.26
N SER A 100 2.14 -4.13 -3.96
CA SER A 100 0.89 -3.51 -4.41
C SER A 100 0.31 -2.50 -3.41
N HIS A 101 1.01 -2.19 -2.33
CA HIS A 101 0.54 -1.27 -1.29
C HIS A 101 1.55 -0.14 -1.09
N ASP A 102 1.06 1.06 -0.78
CA ASP A 102 1.92 2.20 -0.49
C ASP A 102 2.62 2.08 0.87
N ALA A 103 2.05 1.28 1.79
CA ALA A 103 2.58 1.07 3.14
C ALA A 103 2.37 -0.35 3.67
N VAL A 104 3.25 -0.78 4.57
CA VAL A 104 3.16 -2.02 5.35
C VAL A 104 3.18 -1.67 6.82
N MET A 105 2.19 -2.12 7.58
CA MET A 105 2.03 -1.78 8.98
C MET A 105 2.18 -2.99 9.90
N ILE A 106 2.90 -2.82 11.01
CA ILE A 106 2.96 -3.78 12.12
C ILE A 106 2.82 -3.06 13.47
N GLY A 107 2.55 -3.84 14.53
CA GLY A 107 2.66 -3.36 15.91
C GLY A 107 4.08 -3.48 16.46
N ALA A 108 4.36 -2.76 17.54
CA ALA A 108 5.65 -2.77 18.22
C ALA A 108 6.11 -4.16 18.71
N GLY A 109 5.15 -5.02 19.09
CA GLY A 109 5.45 -6.40 19.50
C GLY A 109 6.13 -7.21 18.40
N THR A 110 5.63 -7.12 17.17
CA THR A 110 6.25 -7.73 15.98
C THR A 110 7.63 -7.12 15.71
N ALA A 111 7.78 -5.80 15.84
CA ALA A 111 9.07 -5.15 15.64
C ALA A 111 10.15 -5.66 16.62
N ARG A 112 9.77 -5.90 17.87
CA ARG A 112 10.67 -6.45 18.91
C ARG A 112 10.94 -7.94 18.75
N ALA A 113 9.91 -8.73 18.42
CA ALA A 113 10.02 -10.18 18.38
C ALA A 113 10.72 -10.70 17.11
N ASP A 114 10.46 -10.07 15.96
CA ASP A 114 10.85 -10.62 14.65
C ASP A 114 11.99 -9.86 13.97
N ASP A 115 12.38 -8.68 14.48
CA ASP A 115 13.33 -7.74 13.87
C ASP A 115 13.21 -7.62 12.32
N PRO A 116 12.02 -7.31 11.78
CA PRO A 116 11.76 -7.46 10.35
C PRO A 116 12.29 -6.27 9.54
N THR A 117 12.66 -6.49 8.27
CA THR A 117 12.99 -5.38 7.36
C THR A 117 11.74 -4.70 6.78
N LEU A 118 10.64 -5.44 6.68
CA LEU A 118 9.36 -5.09 6.03
C LEU A 118 9.47 -4.68 4.55
N THR A 119 10.58 -4.98 3.89
CA THR A 119 10.82 -4.69 2.48
C THR A 119 10.22 -5.75 1.54
N VAL A 120 10.10 -5.38 0.27
CA VAL A 120 9.87 -6.29 -0.86
C VAL A 120 11.21 -6.79 -1.37
N ARG A 121 11.32 -8.11 -1.57
CA ARG A 121 12.52 -8.80 -2.02
C ARG A 121 12.17 -9.70 -3.20
N ASP A 122 13.15 -9.94 -4.06
CA ASP A 122 13.08 -10.92 -5.17
C ASP A 122 11.92 -10.70 -6.16
N MET A 123 11.52 -9.43 -6.38
CA MET A 123 10.44 -9.05 -7.31
C MET A 123 10.86 -8.03 -8.38
N GLY A 124 12.12 -7.60 -8.40
CA GLY A 124 12.61 -6.63 -9.39
C GLY A 124 12.03 -5.22 -9.26
N ILE A 125 11.45 -4.88 -8.11
CA ILE A 125 10.93 -3.53 -7.84
C ILE A 125 11.95 -2.69 -7.08
N THR A 126 12.03 -1.41 -7.42
CA THR A 126 12.89 -0.42 -6.74
C THR A 126 12.12 0.36 -5.68
N ARG A 127 10.86 0.70 -5.96
CA ARG A 127 9.99 1.38 -5.00
C ARG A 127 9.61 0.43 -3.87
N GLN A 128 10.02 0.78 -2.65
CA GLN A 128 9.64 0.09 -1.43
C GLN A 128 8.40 0.75 -0.79
N PRO A 129 7.51 -0.02 -0.13
CA PRO A 129 6.42 0.57 0.63
C PRO A 129 6.96 1.31 1.85
N VAL A 130 6.24 2.34 2.30
CA VAL A 130 6.49 2.96 3.60
C VAL A 130 6.29 1.91 4.69
N ARG A 131 7.23 1.82 5.63
CA ARG A 131 7.13 0.90 6.75
C ARG A 131 6.52 1.65 7.91
N VAL A 132 5.42 1.16 8.46
CA VAL A 132 4.70 1.82 9.55
C VAL A 132 4.75 0.93 10.78
N VAL A 133 5.24 1.47 11.90
CA VAL A 133 5.20 0.80 13.19
C VAL A 133 4.31 1.59 14.13
N VAL A 134 3.31 0.91 14.69
CA VAL A 134 2.46 1.47 15.73
C VAL A 134 2.98 1.01 17.08
N SER A 135 3.52 1.94 17.87
CA SER A 135 4.02 1.70 19.23
C SER A 135 3.55 2.80 20.18
N ARG A 136 2.79 2.43 21.22
CA ARG A 136 2.33 3.39 22.23
C ARG A 136 3.48 4.18 22.86
N MET A 137 4.62 3.52 23.14
CA MET A 137 5.73 4.08 23.94
C MET A 137 7.00 4.38 23.11
N LEU A 138 6.98 4.16 21.78
CA LEU A 138 8.20 4.13 20.93
C LEU A 138 9.27 3.14 21.41
N ASP A 139 8.86 2.06 22.07
CA ASP A 139 9.72 0.99 22.59
C ASP A 139 10.17 -0.02 21.52
N ILE A 140 10.79 0.49 20.43
CA ILE A 140 11.33 -0.31 19.33
C ILE A 140 12.86 -0.44 19.42
N PRO A 141 13.45 -1.58 19.00
CA PRO A 141 14.91 -1.75 19.06
C PRO A 141 15.63 -0.77 18.12
N LEU A 142 16.45 0.13 18.67
CA LEU A 142 17.26 1.08 17.90
C LEU A 142 18.38 0.39 17.11
N SER A 143 18.81 -0.79 17.56
CA SER A 143 19.74 -1.67 16.86
C SER A 143 19.03 -2.64 15.90
N GLY A 144 17.71 -2.56 15.74
CA GLY A 144 16.96 -3.44 14.83
C GLY A 144 17.05 -3.01 13.36
N GLN A 145 16.68 -3.92 12.46
CA GLN A 145 16.69 -3.72 11.01
C GLN A 145 15.89 -2.48 10.59
N LEU A 146 14.72 -2.24 11.19
CA LEU A 146 13.88 -1.09 10.87
C LEU A 146 14.62 0.23 11.16
N ALA A 147 15.22 0.35 12.34
CA ALA A 147 15.92 1.56 12.77
C ALA A 147 17.21 1.77 11.95
N GLN A 148 18.00 0.73 11.75
CA GLN A 148 19.26 0.81 11.01
C GLN A 148 19.08 1.22 9.55
N THR A 149 17.94 0.85 8.94
CA THR A 149 17.65 1.12 7.52
C THR A 149 16.62 2.23 7.32
N ALA A 150 16.34 3.02 8.35
CA ALA A 150 15.33 4.10 8.30
C ALA A 150 15.71 5.22 7.32
N ALA A 151 17.01 5.41 7.06
CA ALA A 151 17.51 6.36 6.08
C ALA A 151 17.34 5.87 4.61
N ASP A 152 17.34 4.55 4.39
CA ASP A 152 17.29 3.96 3.04
C ASP A 152 15.85 3.74 2.56
N VAL A 153 14.96 3.34 3.49
CA VAL A 153 13.55 3.08 3.21
C VAL A 153 12.72 3.87 4.21
N PRO A 154 11.64 4.57 3.81
CA PRO A 154 10.84 5.32 4.76
C PRO A 154 10.30 4.46 5.90
N LEU A 155 10.47 4.95 7.13
CA LEU A 155 9.91 4.37 8.36
C LEU A 155 9.08 5.45 9.07
N TRP A 156 7.80 5.18 9.26
CA TRP A 156 6.89 6.02 10.03
C TRP A 156 6.59 5.35 11.37
N LEU A 157 6.74 6.11 12.44
CA LEU A 157 6.45 5.66 13.80
C LEU A 157 5.21 6.38 14.29
N CYS A 158 4.15 5.63 14.57
CA CYS A 158 2.94 6.15 15.17
C CYS A 158 2.94 5.83 16.66
N HIS A 159 2.85 6.86 17.50
CA HIS A 159 2.96 6.70 18.94
C HIS A 159 1.84 7.36 19.74
N GLY A 160 1.72 6.93 20.99
CA GLY A 160 0.83 7.55 21.97
C GLY A 160 1.45 8.80 22.59
N PRO A 161 0.66 9.56 23.37
CA PRO A 161 1.14 10.76 24.05
C PRO A 161 2.22 10.47 25.11
N ASP A 162 2.28 9.23 25.61
CA ASP A 162 3.16 8.81 26.71
C ASP A 162 4.55 8.35 26.23
N ALA A 163 4.85 8.44 24.94
CA ALA A 163 6.16 8.10 24.41
C ALA A 163 7.24 9.06 24.94
N ASP A 164 8.46 8.56 25.13
CA ASP A 164 9.57 9.36 25.66
C ASP A 164 9.80 10.60 24.75
N PRO A 165 9.64 11.83 25.28
CA PRO A 165 9.85 13.05 24.52
C PRO A 165 11.24 13.16 23.90
N MET A 166 12.26 12.50 24.48
CA MET A 166 13.62 12.48 23.91
C MET A 166 13.69 11.71 22.58
N LEU A 167 12.74 10.80 22.32
CA LEU A 167 12.63 10.04 21.08
C LEU A 167 11.79 10.74 20.01
N ILE A 168 11.05 11.79 20.38
CA ILE A 168 10.19 12.56 19.48
C ILE A 168 10.94 13.83 19.09
N LYS A 169 11.48 13.85 17.87
CA LYS A 169 12.18 15.02 17.30
C LYS A 169 11.40 15.60 16.13
#